data_AF-A0A259CUS8-F1
#
_entry.id   AF-A0A259CUS8-F1
#
_cell.length_a   1.000
_cell.length_b   1.000
_cell.length_c   1.000
_cell.angle_alpha   90.00
_cell.angle_beta   90.00
_cell.angle_gamma   90.00
#
_symmetry.space_group_name_H-M   'P 1'
#
loop_
_entity.id
_entity.type
_entity.pdbx_description
1 polymer ?
#
loop_
_entity_poly.entity_id
_entity_poly.type
_entity_poly.pdbx_seq_one_letter_code
_entity_poly.pdbx_strand_id
1 'polypeptide(L)' 'APFRKHCLLNGLDDIGLTLQHADKIKAYEAERILKMPWLATQLP' A
#
# COMPACT_ATOMS: atom_id res chain seq x y z
N ALA A 1 -18.92 13.86 -8.87
CA ALA A 1 -18.65 13.18 -7.59
C ALA A 1 -17.35 13.71 -7.02
N PRO A 2 -17.32 14.13 -5.74
CA PRO A 2 -16.14 14.72 -5.08
C PRO A 2 -14.87 13.88 -5.23
N PHE A 3 -15.00 12.54 -5.11
CA PHE A 3 -13.88 11.60 -5.25
C PHE A 3 -13.21 11.65 -6.64
N ARG A 4 -13.98 11.58 -7.74
CA ARG A 4 -13.41 11.67 -9.10
C ARG A 4 -12.65 12.98 -9.34
N LYS A 5 -13.16 14.10 -8.82
CA LYS A 5 -12.49 15.41 -8.92
C LYS A 5 -11.17 15.39 -8.14
N HIS A 6 -11.17 14.83 -6.94
CA HIS A 6 -9.94 14.67 -6.14
C HIS A 6 -8.89 13.84 -6.88
N CYS A 7 -9.26 12.69 -7.45
CA CYS A 7 -8.32 11.85 -8.19
C CYS A 7 -7.73 12.57 -9.41
N LEU A 8 -8.59 13.21 -10.22
CA LEU A 8 -8.16 13.93 -11.42
C LEU A 8 -7.21 15.11 -11.09
N LEU A 9 -7.52 15.88 -10.05
CA LEU A 9 -6.71 17.05 -9.67
C LEU A 9 -5.34 16.67 -9.09
N ASN A 10 -5.23 15.51 -8.45
CA ASN A 10 -4.00 15.03 -7.82
C ASN A 10 -3.27 13.99 -8.68
N GLY A 11 -3.75 13.69 -9.89
CA GLY A 11 -3.16 12.69 -10.78
C GLY A 11 -3.18 11.26 -10.22
N LEU A 12 -4.19 10.93 -9.41
CA LEU A 12 -4.30 9.63 -8.75
C LEU A 12 -5.00 8.62 -9.67
N ASP A 13 -4.31 7.52 -9.93
CA ASP A 13 -4.87 6.27 -10.44
C ASP A 13 -5.03 5.26 -9.29
N ASP A 14 -5.42 4.02 -9.62
CA ASP A 14 -5.64 2.97 -8.62
C ASP A 14 -4.35 2.62 -7.84
N ILE A 15 -3.19 2.71 -8.50
CA ILE A 15 -1.87 2.51 -7.87
C ILE A 15 -1.57 3.68 -6.93
N GLY A 16 -1.73 4.92 -7.38
CA GLY A 16 -1.52 6.12 -6.59
C GLY A 16 -2.41 6.16 -5.35
N LEU A 17 -3.68 5.75 -5.48
CA LEU A 17 -4.59 5.60 -4.34
C LEU A 17 -4.08 4.56 -3.34
N THR A 18 -3.56 3.43 -3.83
CA THR A 18 -2.95 2.40 -2.98
C THR A 18 -1.70 2.93 -2.27
N LEU A 19 -0.86 3.68 -2.96
CA LEU A 19 0.39 4.23 -2.42
C LEU A 19 0.17 5.31 -1.36
N GLN A 20 -1.01 5.95 -1.28
CA GLN A 20 -1.37 6.80 -0.14
C GLN A 20 -1.38 6.04 1.19
N HIS A 21 -1.40 4.71 1.16
CA HIS A 21 -1.36 3.86 2.33
C HIS A 21 -0.01 3.15 2.52
N ALA A 22 1.03 3.55 1.79
CA ALA A 22 2.33 2.88 1.79
C ALA A 22 2.88 2.62 3.20
N ASP A 23 2.80 3.57 4.12
CA ASP A 23 3.31 3.38 5.48
C ASP A 23 2.48 2.39 6.30
N LYS A 24 1.16 2.36 6.10
CA LYS A 24 0.28 1.37 6.73
C LYS A 24 0.54 -0.03 6.17
N ILE A 25 0.74 -0.13 4.86
CA ILE A 25 1.10 -1.38 4.18
C ILE A 25 2.42 -1.91 4.74
N LYS A 26 3.47 -1.06 4.82
CA LYS A 26 4.77 -1.42 5.40
C LYS A 26 4.66 -1.90 6.85
N ALA A 27 3.92 -1.17 7.70
CA ALA A 27 3.73 -1.54 9.10
C ALA A 27 3.03 -2.90 9.23
N TYR A 28 1.96 -3.10 8.47
CA TYR A 28 1.24 -4.37 8.42
C TYR A 28 2.14 -5.51 7.94
N GLU A 29 2.91 -5.32 6.88
CA GLU A 29 3.82 -6.34 6.34
C GLU A 29 4.93 -6.70 7.33
N ALA A 30 5.50 -5.71 8.03
CA ALA A 30 6.49 -5.95 9.08
C ALA A 30 5.92 -6.82 10.20
N GLU A 31 4.71 -6.50 10.69
CA GLU A 31 4.03 -7.35 11.68
C GLU A 31 3.70 -8.74 11.15
N ARG A 32 3.29 -8.83 9.89
CA ARG A 32 2.89 -10.07 9.24
C ARG A 32 4.07 -11.03 9.13
N ILE A 33 5.28 -10.54 8.84
CA ILE A 33 6.50 -11.37 8.82
C ILE A 33 6.78 -11.95 10.21
N LEU A 34 6.60 -11.17 11.29
CA LEU A 34 6.80 -11.66 12.66
C LEU A 34 5.78 -12.74 13.05
N LYS A 35 4.52 -12.58 12.63
CA LYS A 35 3.43 -13.54 12.90
C LYS A 35 3.48 -14.77 11.99
N MET A 36 4.04 -14.63 10.79
CA MET A 36 4.07 -15.65 9.75
C MET A 36 5.51 -15.78 9.19
N PRO A 37 6.44 -16.40 9.94
CA PRO A 37 7.87 -16.40 9.57
C PRO A 37 8.19 -17.05 8.22
N TRP A 38 7.33 -17.96 7.73
CA TRP A 38 7.47 -18.58 6.41
C TRP A 38 7.26 -17.62 5.23
N LEU A 39 6.83 -16.38 5.48
CA LEU A 39 6.70 -15.33 4.47
C LEU A 39 7.99 -14.52 4.26
N ALA A 40 9.03 -14.72 5.08
CA ALA A 40 10.31 -14.03 4.95
C ALA A 40 11.14 -14.50 3.74
N THR A 41 10.48 -14.90 2.64
CA THR A 41 11.15 -15.28 1.40
C THR A 41 11.72 -14.04 0.75
N GLN A 42 13.03 -13.87 0.86
CA GLN A 42 13.75 -12.94 0.01
C GLN A 42 13.83 -13.55 -1.39
N LEU A 43 13.24 -12.87 -2.38
CA LEU A 43 13.59 -13.12 -3.78
C LEU A 43 15.10 -12.82 -3.93
N PRO A 44 15.87 -13.68 -4.63
CA PRO A 44 17.31 -13.50 -4.80
C PRO A 44 17.66 -12.18 -5.47
#